data_AF-A0A6C0HQX1-F1
#
_entry.id   AF-A0A6C0HQX1-F1
#
_cell.length_a   1.000
_cell.length_b   1.000
_cell.length_c   1.000
_cell.angle_alpha   90.00
_cell.angle_beta   90.00
_cell.angle_gamma   90.00
#
_symmetry.space_group_name_H-M   'P 1'
#
loop_
_entity.id
_entity.type
_entity.pdbx_description
1 polymer ?
#
loop_
_entity_poly.entity_id
_entity_poly.type
_entity_poly.pdbx_seq_one_letter_code
_entity_poly.pdbx_strand_id
1 'polypeptide(L)'
;MANIFTLENVADFSEKLNIDELYERKRQHDLNQLALYNKLLNRIHIRIKTTARQKTDEQFCWFIVPEIMIGVPKYDQGACIAYLVDKLKENGFMVRYIHPNTLMISWKHFVPSYVRNELKKKTGIIIDENGNRVGEGENKTITNGDQPMSLEQMMFKNKDPSQANSAKAQNQKKYTPIASYKPQGNLVYNDDLLNTLGDKFS
;
A
#
# COMPACT_ATOMS: atom_id res chain seq x y z
N MET A 1 -42.61 14.96 -15.08
CA MET A 1 -43.43 15.22 -16.28
C MET A 1 -44.58 16.09 -15.84
N ALA A 2 -44.65 17.34 -16.31
CA ALA A 2 -45.74 18.24 -15.96
C ALA A 2 -46.87 18.05 -16.98
N ASN A 3 -48.09 17.79 -16.49
CA ASN A 3 -49.28 17.68 -17.31
C ASN A 3 -50.09 18.99 -17.22
N ILE A 4 -50.95 19.25 -18.20
CA ILE A 4 -51.76 20.48 -18.26
C ILE A 4 -52.67 20.69 -17.04
N PHE A 5 -52.98 19.62 -16.29
CA PHE A 5 -53.76 19.66 -15.04
C PHE A 5 -52.91 19.82 -13.77
N THR A 6 -51.58 19.78 -13.85
CA THR A 6 -50.68 20.02 -12.70
C THR A 6 -50.21 21.48 -12.61
N LEU A 7 -50.78 22.37 -13.44
CA LEU A 7 -50.47 23.81 -13.46
C LEU A 7 -51.10 24.60 -12.29
N GLU A 8 -51.98 23.99 -11.50
CA GLU A 8 -52.71 24.65 -10.41
C GLU A 8 -51.90 24.89 -9.13
N ASN A 9 -50.68 24.38 -9.02
CA ASN A 9 -49.87 24.59 -7.82
C ASN A 9 -49.13 25.93 -7.84
N VAL A 10 -49.87 27.03 -8.07
CA VAL A 10 -49.36 28.42 -8.09
C VAL A 10 -49.27 29.01 -6.67
N ALA A 11 -49.90 28.35 -5.69
CA ALA A 11 -49.91 28.80 -4.30
C ALA A 11 -48.53 28.74 -3.60
N ASP A 12 -47.62 27.91 -4.11
CA ASP A 12 -46.26 27.70 -3.57
C ASP A 12 -45.17 28.29 -4.48
N PHE A 13 -45.55 29.22 -5.37
CA PHE A 13 -44.63 29.87 -6.29
C PHE A 13 -43.83 30.97 -5.59
N SER A 14 -42.58 30.67 -5.24
CA SER A 14 -41.58 31.69 -4.91
C SER A 14 -40.83 32.09 -6.18
N GLU A 15 -40.76 33.40 -6.46
CA GLU A 15 -39.98 33.95 -7.60
C GLU A 15 -38.48 33.60 -7.47
N LYS A 16 -37.98 33.42 -6.24
CA LYS A 16 -36.62 33.00 -5.95
C LYS A 16 -36.62 31.57 -5.43
N LEU A 17 -36.11 30.65 -6.24
CA LEU A 17 -35.86 29.27 -5.85
C LEU A 17 -34.56 29.18 -5.06
N ASN A 18 -34.59 28.52 -3.90
CA ASN A 18 -33.37 28.19 -3.16
C ASN A 18 -32.65 27.03 -3.86
N ILE A 19 -31.45 27.30 -4.37
CA ILE A 19 -30.65 26.30 -5.10
C ILE A 19 -30.23 25.15 -4.17
N ASP A 20 -30.08 25.39 -2.87
CA ASP A 20 -29.67 24.37 -1.90
C ASP A 20 -30.73 23.28 -1.69
N GLU A 21 -32.01 23.64 -1.76
CA GLU A 21 -33.13 22.68 -1.64
C GLU A 21 -33.12 21.62 -2.75
N LEU A 22 -32.55 21.96 -3.91
CA LEU A 22 -32.38 21.01 -5.01
C LEU A 22 -31.41 19.87 -4.65
N TYR A 23 -30.50 20.09 -3.71
CA TYR A 23 -29.51 19.11 -3.27
C TYR A 23 -29.93 18.29 -2.05
N GLU A 24 -31.03 18.62 -1.38
CA GLU A 24 -31.42 17.96 -0.14
C GLU A 24 -31.66 16.45 -0.33
N ARG A 25 -32.25 16.04 -1.45
CA ARG A 25 -32.40 14.60 -1.80
C ARG A 25 -31.05 13.90 -1.97
N LYS A 26 -30.07 14.57 -2.59
CA LYS A 26 -28.72 14.01 -2.77
C LYS A 26 -28.01 13.89 -1.43
N ARG A 27 -28.08 14.93 -0.60
CA ARG A 27 -27.53 14.94 0.75
C ARG A 27 -28.12 13.80 1.59
N GLN A 28 -29.44 13.60 1.55
CA GLN A 28 -30.08 12.51 2.28
C GLN A 28 -29.59 11.13 1.80
N HIS A 29 -29.38 10.96 0.50
CA HIS A 29 -28.81 9.74 -0.06
C HIS A 29 -27.38 9.49 0.46
N ASP A 30 -26.53 10.53 0.44
CA ASP A 30 -25.14 10.44 0.89
C ASP A 30 -25.05 10.12 2.40
N LEU A 31 -25.92 10.74 3.21
CA LEU A 31 -26.04 10.44 4.65
C LEU A 31 -26.48 9.00 4.90
N ASN A 32 -27.45 8.49 4.13
CA ASN A 32 -27.90 7.10 4.23
C ASN A 32 -26.78 6.12 3.85
N GLN A 33 -26.00 6.42 2.82
CA GLN A 33 -24.84 5.62 2.39
C GLN A 33 -23.76 5.59 3.47
N LEU A 34 -23.45 6.74 4.07
CA LEU A 34 -22.52 6.83 5.19
C LEU A 34 -23.01 6.01 6.40
N ALA A 35 -24.29 6.10 6.73
CA ALA A 35 -24.89 5.31 7.81
C ALA A 35 -24.78 3.79 7.55
N LEU A 36 -24.94 3.35 6.29
CA LEU A 36 -24.73 1.97 5.89
C LEU A 36 -23.28 1.54 6.09
N TYR A 37 -22.32 2.36 5.63
CA TYR A 37 -20.89 2.06 5.77
C TYR A 37 -20.48 1.94 7.24
N ASN A 38 -20.98 2.82 8.10
CA ASN A 38 -20.78 2.74 9.54
C ASN A 38 -21.34 1.46 10.16
N LYS A 39 -22.52 0.99 9.72
CA LYS A 39 -23.09 -0.29 10.18
C LYS A 39 -22.17 -1.45 9.81
N LEU A 40 -21.63 -1.45 8.60
CA LEU A 40 -20.73 -2.51 8.14
C LEU A 40 -19.38 -2.46 8.88
N LEU A 41 -18.85 -1.27 9.12
CA LEU A 41 -17.66 -1.06 9.95
C LEU A 41 -17.84 -1.61 11.37
N ASN A 42 -18.99 -1.35 12.00
CA ASN A 42 -19.30 -1.91 13.31
C ASN A 42 -19.34 -3.45 13.28
N ARG A 43 -19.90 -4.05 12.23
CA ARG A 43 -19.90 -5.51 12.05
C ARG A 43 -18.47 -6.07 11.97
N ILE A 44 -17.57 -5.38 11.28
CA ILE A 44 -16.15 -5.74 11.22
C ILE A 44 -15.50 -5.66 12.61
N HIS A 45 -15.72 -4.57 13.35
CA HIS A 45 -15.18 -4.43 14.70
C HIS A 45 -15.67 -5.54 15.64
N ILE A 46 -16.94 -5.93 15.55
CA ILE A 46 -17.49 -7.06 16.32
C ILE A 46 -16.81 -8.35 15.91
N ARG A 47 -16.65 -8.62 14.61
CA ARG A 47 -15.93 -9.81 14.10
C ARG A 47 -14.50 -9.87 14.62
N ILE A 48 -13.75 -8.77 14.54
CA ILE A 48 -12.38 -8.67 15.08
C ILE A 48 -12.35 -9.02 16.57
N LYS A 49 -13.23 -8.41 17.38
CA LYS A 49 -13.33 -8.69 18.83
C LYS A 49 -13.68 -10.15 19.10
N THR A 50 -14.58 -10.74 18.33
CA THR A 50 -14.94 -12.16 18.46
C THR A 50 -13.77 -13.06 18.11
N THR A 51 -13.08 -12.81 16.99
CA THR A 51 -11.92 -13.61 16.55
C THR A 51 -10.78 -13.54 17.58
N ALA A 52 -10.43 -12.35 18.05
CA ALA A 52 -9.38 -12.17 19.06
C ALA A 52 -9.67 -12.89 20.39
N ARG A 53 -10.96 -13.04 20.75
CA ARG A 53 -11.38 -13.80 21.94
C ARG A 53 -11.34 -15.31 21.74
N GLN A 54 -11.65 -15.77 20.52
CA GLN A 54 -11.70 -17.21 20.22
C GLN A 54 -10.31 -17.80 19.99
N LYS A 55 -9.41 -17.05 19.37
CA LYS A 55 -8.06 -17.51 19.02
C LYS A 55 -7.03 -16.47 19.47
N THR A 56 -6.27 -16.81 20.52
CA THR A 56 -5.23 -15.93 21.05
C THR A 56 -3.97 -15.89 20.18
N ASP A 57 -3.69 -16.99 19.47
CA ASP A 57 -2.51 -17.14 18.61
C ASP A 57 -2.68 -16.47 17.23
N GLU A 58 -3.92 -16.44 16.72
CA GLU A 58 -4.24 -15.83 15.43
C GLU A 58 -4.68 -14.37 15.60
N GLN A 59 -3.84 -13.44 15.16
CA GLN A 59 -4.08 -11.99 15.26
C GLN A 59 -4.47 -11.37 13.90
N PHE A 60 -5.31 -12.09 13.17
CA PHE A 60 -5.89 -11.67 11.90
C PHE A 60 -7.34 -12.15 11.75
N CYS A 61 -8.10 -11.52 10.85
CA CYS A 61 -9.48 -11.84 10.55
C CYS A 61 -9.75 -11.64 9.05
N TRP A 62 -10.55 -12.54 8.50
CA TRP A 62 -11.07 -12.43 7.14
C TRP A 62 -12.51 -11.91 7.19
N PHE A 63 -12.78 -10.88 6.41
CA PHE A 63 -14.11 -10.31 6.31
C PHE A 63 -14.56 -10.22 4.85
N ILE A 64 -15.70 -10.84 4.55
CA ILE A 64 -16.32 -10.78 3.23
C ILE A 64 -17.30 -9.62 3.24
N VAL A 65 -17.05 -8.64 2.37
CA VAL A 65 -17.94 -7.49 2.16
C VAL A 65 -19.11 -7.95 1.28
N PRO A 66 -20.37 -7.78 1.72
CA PRO A 66 -21.53 -8.13 0.91
C PRO A 66 -21.49 -7.43 -0.45
N GLU A 67 -21.82 -8.14 -1.53
CA GLU A 67 -21.95 -7.55 -2.87
C GLU A 67 -23.26 -6.78 -3.04
N ILE A 68 -24.30 -7.21 -2.33
CA ILE A 68 -25.62 -6.59 -2.33
C ILE A 68 -26.12 -6.38 -0.90
N MET A 69 -26.87 -5.29 -0.70
CA MET A 69 -27.50 -4.95 0.57
C MET A 69 -29.02 -4.90 0.38
N ILE A 70 -29.74 -5.83 1.01
CA ILE A 70 -31.20 -5.90 0.93
C ILE A 70 -31.79 -4.59 1.47
N GLY A 71 -32.70 -3.99 0.70
CA GLY A 71 -33.39 -2.74 1.06
C GLY A 71 -32.63 -1.47 0.69
N VAL A 72 -31.46 -1.56 0.05
CA VAL A 72 -30.69 -0.39 -0.41
C VAL A 72 -30.59 -0.42 -1.93
N PRO A 73 -31.30 0.45 -2.64
CA PRO A 73 -31.16 0.55 -4.09
C PRO A 73 -29.77 1.08 -4.44
N LYS A 74 -29.12 0.50 -5.46
CA LYS A 74 -27.81 0.94 -5.99
C LYS A 74 -26.69 0.98 -4.93
N TYR A 75 -26.45 -0.12 -4.24
CA TYR A 75 -25.30 -0.25 -3.35
C TYR A 75 -23.98 -0.26 -4.14
N ASP A 76 -23.11 0.72 -3.87
CA ASP A 76 -21.74 0.74 -4.38
C ASP A 76 -20.80 0.02 -3.41
N GLN A 77 -20.42 -1.19 -3.81
CA GLN A 77 -19.49 -2.03 -3.07
C GLN A 77 -18.06 -1.47 -3.07
N GLY A 78 -17.60 -0.91 -4.19
CA GLY A 78 -16.24 -0.41 -4.34
C GLY A 78 -15.98 0.78 -3.42
N ALA A 79 -16.90 1.75 -3.41
CA ALA A 79 -16.85 2.87 -2.48
C ALA A 79 -16.96 2.42 -1.00
N CYS A 80 -17.73 1.36 -0.72
CA CYS A 80 -17.82 0.81 0.62
C CYS A 80 -16.50 0.19 1.08
N ILE A 81 -15.86 -0.61 0.22
CA ILE A 81 -14.56 -1.23 0.50
C ILE A 81 -13.51 -0.15 0.75
N ALA A 82 -13.44 0.87 -0.11
CA ALA A 82 -12.50 1.99 0.05
C ALA A 82 -12.68 2.67 1.41
N TYR A 83 -13.93 3.03 1.75
CA TYR A 83 -14.26 3.63 3.05
C TYR A 83 -13.85 2.76 4.24
N LEU A 84 -14.13 1.45 4.19
CA LEU A 84 -13.76 0.53 5.25
C LEU A 84 -12.25 0.40 5.41
N VAL A 85 -11.53 0.30 4.30
CA VAL A 85 -10.06 0.21 4.29
C VAL A 85 -9.45 1.45 4.92
N ASP A 86 -9.92 2.64 4.55
CA ASP A 86 -9.41 3.89 5.08
C ASP A 86 -9.68 4.01 6.59
N LYS A 87 -10.91 3.73 7.04
CA LYS A 87 -11.26 3.78 8.47
C LYS A 87 -10.52 2.75 9.31
N LEU A 88 -10.27 1.55 8.78
CA LEU A 88 -9.49 0.54 9.49
C LEU A 88 -8.00 0.90 9.55
N LYS A 89 -7.44 1.50 8.50
CA LYS A 89 -6.07 2.02 8.51
C LYS A 89 -5.88 3.18 9.48
N GLU A 90 -6.84 4.12 9.53
CA GLU A 90 -6.86 5.21 10.52
C GLU A 90 -6.83 4.65 11.96
N ASN A 91 -7.48 3.51 12.20
CA ASN A 91 -7.48 2.82 13.49
C ASN A 91 -6.19 2.00 13.77
N GLY A 92 -5.19 2.04 12.89
CA GLY A 92 -3.92 1.33 13.06
C GLY A 92 -3.93 -0.15 12.66
N PHE A 93 -5.00 -0.65 12.04
CA PHE A 93 -5.04 -2.01 11.51
C PHE A 93 -4.30 -2.11 10.18
N MET A 94 -3.59 -3.23 9.97
CA MET A 94 -3.05 -3.56 8.67
C MET A 94 -4.14 -4.26 7.85
N VAL A 95 -4.55 -3.64 6.75
CA VAL A 95 -5.64 -4.15 5.89
C VAL A 95 -5.13 -4.41 4.48
N ARG A 96 -5.46 -5.58 3.94
CA ARG A 96 -5.20 -5.96 2.54
C ARG A 96 -6.50 -6.41 1.87
N TYR A 97 -6.78 -5.83 0.71
CA TYR A 97 -7.90 -6.23 -0.13
C TYR A 97 -7.50 -7.42 -1.00
N ILE A 98 -8.38 -8.42 -1.06
CA ILE A 98 -8.27 -9.61 -1.91
C ILE A 98 -9.54 -9.70 -2.76
N HIS A 99 -9.34 -9.74 -4.08
CA HIS A 99 -10.43 -9.84 -5.05
C HIS A 99 -11.23 -11.15 -4.85
N PRO A 100 -12.58 -11.14 -4.94
CA PRO A 100 -13.43 -10.01 -5.36
C PRO A 100 -13.92 -9.07 -4.25
N ASN A 101 -14.09 -9.52 -3.01
CA ASN A 101 -14.77 -8.76 -1.97
C ASN A 101 -14.24 -9.04 -0.55
N THR A 102 -13.04 -9.59 -0.45
CA THR A 102 -12.49 -10.07 0.82
C THR A 102 -11.47 -9.08 1.36
N LEU A 103 -11.59 -8.77 2.66
CA LEU A 103 -10.63 -7.98 3.41
C LEU A 103 -9.90 -8.87 4.39
N MET A 104 -8.57 -8.89 4.29
CA MET A 104 -7.69 -9.41 5.32
C MET A 104 -7.36 -8.27 6.28
N ILE A 105 -7.68 -8.44 7.55
CA ILE A 105 -7.44 -7.46 8.61
C ILE A 105 -6.52 -8.09 9.63
N SER A 106 -5.37 -7.49 9.91
CA SER A 106 -4.42 -8.00 10.90
C SER A 106 -4.00 -6.92 11.89
N TRP A 107 -3.80 -7.33 13.14
CA TRP A 107 -3.27 -6.50 14.23
C TRP A 107 -2.03 -7.15 14.87
N LYS A 108 -1.40 -8.10 14.17
CA LYS A 108 -0.21 -8.82 14.66
C LYS A 108 1.00 -7.92 14.90
N HIS A 109 1.10 -6.81 14.17
CA HIS A 109 2.16 -5.82 14.33
C HIS A 109 2.01 -4.95 15.58
N PHE A 110 0.82 -4.96 16.21
CA PHE A 110 0.53 -4.09 17.35
C PHE A 110 1.13 -4.66 18.64
N VAL A 111 1.96 -3.88 19.32
CA VAL A 111 2.58 -4.26 20.59
C VAL A 111 1.74 -3.75 21.77
N PRO A 112 1.16 -4.62 22.60
CA PRO A 112 0.33 -4.19 23.73
C PRO A 112 1.09 -3.37 24.77
N SER A 113 0.39 -2.45 25.43
CA SER A 113 0.96 -1.58 26.48
C SER A 113 1.66 -2.36 27.61
N TYR A 114 1.12 -3.49 28.04
CA TYR A 114 1.75 -4.31 29.08
C TYR A 114 3.13 -4.83 28.67
N VAL A 115 3.29 -5.26 27.40
CA VAL A 115 4.59 -5.71 26.87
C VAL A 115 5.56 -4.54 26.80
N ARG A 116 5.11 -3.37 26.32
CA ARG A 116 5.96 -2.17 26.23
C ARG A 116 6.47 -1.71 27.60
N ASN A 117 5.61 -1.76 28.63
CA ASN A 117 5.98 -1.41 29.99
C ASN A 117 7.03 -2.37 30.56
N GLU A 118 6.87 -3.66 30.34
CA GLU A 118 7.85 -4.66 30.78
C GLU A 118 9.18 -4.54 30.04
N LEU A 119 9.15 -4.26 28.72
CA LEU A 119 10.36 -4.00 27.94
C LEU A 119 11.08 -2.74 28.43
N LYS A 120 10.35 -1.67 28.71
CA LYS A 120 10.92 -0.44 29.27
C LYS A 120 11.58 -0.67 30.62
N LYS A 121 10.96 -1.44 31.52
CA LYS A 121 11.55 -1.78 32.83
C LYS A 121 12.83 -2.59 32.72
N LYS A 122 12.86 -3.58 31.81
CA LYS A 122 13.99 -4.52 31.68
C LYS A 122 15.15 -3.97 30.87
N THR A 123 14.86 -3.24 29.79
CA THR A 123 15.86 -2.80 28.81
C THR A 123 16.11 -1.30 28.82
N GLY A 124 15.26 -0.51 29.47
CA GLY A 124 15.32 0.96 29.44
C GLY A 124 14.88 1.57 28.09
N ILE A 125 14.57 0.75 27.08
CA ILE A 125 14.20 1.21 25.74
C ILE A 125 12.70 1.54 25.69
N ILE A 126 12.37 2.72 25.16
CA ILE A 126 10.98 3.11 24.88
C ILE A 126 10.63 2.62 23.47
N ILE A 127 9.52 1.91 23.35
CA ILE A 127 9.09 1.27 22.10
C ILE A 127 7.69 1.80 21.74
N ASP A 128 7.46 2.03 20.45
CA ASP A 128 6.20 2.50 19.88
C ASP A 128 5.17 1.36 19.70
N GLU A 129 3.93 1.69 19.33
CA GLU A 129 2.82 0.76 19.06
C GLU A 129 3.18 -0.27 17.98
N ASN A 130 4.01 0.13 17.03
CA ASN A 130 4.45 -0.70 15.91
C ASN A 130 5.76 -1.45 16.19
N GLY A 131 6.31 -1.34 17.41
CA GLY A 131 7.55 -2.03 17.79
C GLY A 131 8.85 -1.28 17.47
N ASN A 132 8.77 -0.02 17.01
CA ASN A 132 9.94 0.80 16.70
C ASN A 132 10.51 1.45 17.98
N ARG A 133 11.84 1.61 18.08
CA ARG A 133 12.47 2.28 19.23
C ARG A 133 12.24 3.78 19.16
N VAL A 134 11.60 4.35 20.18
CA VAL A 134 11.40 5.79 20.33
C VAL A 134 12.59 6.33 21.14
N GLY A 135 13.58 6.92 20.46
CA GLY A 135 14.72 7.54 21.15
C GLY A 135 16.07 7.45 20.42
N GLU A 136 16.20 6.58 19.42
CA GLU A 136 17.36 6.59 18.51
C GLU A 136 17.06 7.49 17.30
N GLY A 137 17.13 8.81 17.53
CA GLY A 137 17.41 9.86 16.54
C GLY A 137 16.61 9.90 15.23
N GLU A 138 15.76 10.93 15.12
CA GLU A 138 15.58 11.74 13.90
C GLU A 138 16.89 12.46 13.47
N ASN A 139 18.03 11.80 13.59
CA ASN A 139 19.34 12.28 13.16
C ASN A 139 20.19 11.12 12.64
N LYS A 140 19.68 10.43 11.61
CA LYS A 140 20.55 10.18 10.46
C LYS A 140 20.48 11.45 9.61
N THR A 141 21.31 12.42 9.98
CA THR A 141 21.85 13.37 9.04
C THR A 141 22.25 12.60 7.79
N ILE A 142 21.57 12.97 6.71
CA ILE A 142 22.03 12.89 5.33
C ILE A 142 23.53 13.17 5.33
N THR A 143 24.32 12.11 5.29
CA THR A 143 25.72 12.14 4.89
C THR A 143 25.77 11.28 3.64
N ASN A 144 25.70 11.99 2.52
CA ASN A 144 25.99 11.57 1.15
C ASN A 144 25.25 10.31 0.64
N GLY A 145 24.06 10.58 0.08
CA GLY A 145 23.72 10.06 -1.26
C GLY A 145 23.21 8.63 -1.35
N ASP A 146 22.03 8.35 -0.79
CA ASP A 146 21.21 7.22 -1.23
C ASP A 146 19.74 7.63 -1.28
N GLN A 147 19.37 8.29 -2.39
CA GLN A 147 18.02 8.16 -2.93
C GLN A 147 17.89 6.73 -3.47
N PRO A 148 16.74 6.04 -3.35
CA PRO A 148 16.53 4.79 -4.06
C PRO A 148 16.55 5.10 -5.56
N MET A 149 17.72 4.98 -6.18
CA MET A 149 17.87 5.15 -7.63
C MET A 149 16.99 4.10 -8.30
N SER A 150 16.08 4.56 -9.16
CA SER A 150 15.42 3.70 -10.14
C SER A 150 16.48 2.90 -10.90
N LEU A 151 16.20 1.62 -11.14
CA LEU A 151 17.08 0.66 -11.84
C LEU A 151 17.62 1.22 -13.17
N GLU A 152 16.84 2.09 -13.83
CA GLU A 152 17.22 2.83 -15.03
C GLU A 152 18.49 3.68 -14.84
N GLN A 153 18.65 4.36 -13.69
CA GLN A 153 19.75 5.31 -13.46
C GLN A 153 21.10 4.61 -13.22
N MET A 154 21.09 3.37 -12.70
CA MET A 154 22.30 2.57 -12.49
C MET A 154 22.89 2.03 -13.80
N MET A 155 22.07 1.85 -14.84
CA MET A 155 22.52 1.34 -16.14
C MET A 155 23.30 2.38 -16.98
N PHE A 156 23.09 3.68 -16.74
CA PHE A 156 23.67 4.75 -17.56
C PHE A 156 24.89 5.46 -16.93
N LYS A 157 25.37 5.04 -15.75
CA LYS A 157 26.41 5.76 -15.00
C LYS A 157 27.85 5.29 -15.24
N ASN A 158 28.12 4.57 -16.33
CA ASN A 158 29.49 4.18 -16.73
C ASN A 158 29.97 4.90 -17.99
N LYS A 159 29.92 6.24 -17.99
CA LYS A 159 30.66 7.02 -18.99
C LYS A 159 31.09 8.37 -18.42
N ASP A 160 32.30 8.40 -17.85
CA ASP A 160 33.02 9.66 -17.67
C ASP A 160 33.82 9.98 -18.95
N PRO A 161 33.87 11.27 -19.38
CA PRO A 161 34.39 11.68 -20.67
C PRO A 161 35.81 12.24 -20.53
N SER A 162 36.82 11.39 -20.43
CA SER A 162 38.21 11.89 -20.38
C SER A 162 39.23 10.84 -20.78
N GLN A 163 39.18 10.41 -22.04
CA GLN A 163 40.38 10.09 -22.82
C GLN A 163 40.02 9.98 -24.30
N ALA A 164 40.32 11.05 -25.03
CA ALA A 164 40.22 11.11 -26.48
C ALA A 164 41.53 10.61 -27.13
N ASN A 165 41.38 10.10 -28.35
CA ASN A 165 42.37 9.85 -29.40
C ASN A 165 43.10 8.50 -29.30
N SER A 166 42.94 7.57 -30.24
CA SER A 166 43.37 7.77 -31.63
C SER A 166 42.83 6.67 -32.56
N ALA A 167 42.47 7.07 -33.78
CA ALA A 167 42.75 6.34 -35.02
C ALA A 167 42.01 5.02 -35.34
N LYS A 168 41.36 5.08 -36.53
CA LYS A 168 41.32 4.07 -37.60
C LYS A 168 40.20 3.01 -37.60
N ALA A 169 39.46 3.13 -38.71
CA ALA A 169 39.17 2.07 -39.68
C ALA A 169 37.92 1.22 -39.45
N GLN A 170 37.02 1.31 -40.44
CA GLN A 170 36.21 0.21 -40.92
C GLN A 170 37.04 -1.09 -40.86
N ASN A 171 36.63 -2.06 -40.06
CA ASN A 171 37.19 -3.41 -40.14
C ASN A 171 36.10 -4.45 -39.88
N GLN A 172 36.03 -5.37 -40.83
CA GLN A 172 35.12 -6.49 -40.90
C GLN A 172 35.14 -7.28 -39.60
N LYS A 173 33.96 -7.76 -39.15
CA LYS A 173 33.86 -8.65 -37.99
C LYS A 173 34.62 -9.93 -38.29
N LYS A 174 35.85 -10.03 -37.80
CA LYS A 174 36.64 -11.26 -37.79
C LYS A 174 36.04 -12.15 -36.70
N TYR A 175 35.31 -13.19 -37.12
CA TYR A 175 34.80 -14.20 -36.20
C TYR A 175 35.98 -14.96 -35.61
N THR A 176 36.10 -14.96 -34.28
CA THR A 176 37.03 -15.85 -33.59
C THR A 176 36.41 -17.24 -33.47
N PRO A 177 37.19 -18.32 -33.64
CA PRO A 177 36.70 -19.68 -33.40
C PRO A 177 36.20 -19.80 -31.95
N ILE A 178 35.07 -20.49 -31.76
CA ILE A 178 34.33 -20.57 -30.50
C ILE A 178 35.20 -21.04 -29.33
N ALA A 179 36.24 -21.84 -29.60
CA ALA A 179 37.18 -22.32 -28.60
C ALA A 179 38.04 -21.23 -27.95
N SER A 180 38.23 -20.07 -28.58
CA SER A 180 39.05 -18.97 -28.04
C SER A 180 38.22 -17.82 -27.46
N TYR A 181 36.93 -18.04 -27.20
CA TYR A 181 36.05 -17.02 -26.64
C TYR A 181 36.27 -16.87 -25.12
N LYS A 182 36.84 -15.75 -24.69
CA LYS A 182 36.93 -15.37 -23.27
C LYS A 182 35.93 -14.25 -22.98
N PRO A 183 34.85 -14.49 -22.21
CA PRO A 183 33.84 -13.47 -21.94
C PRO A 183 34.48 -12.29 -21.19
N GLN A 184 34.28 -11.07 -21.69
CA GLN A 184 34.73 -9.84 -21.05
C GLN A 184 33.56 -9.26 -20.26
N GLY A 185 33.70 -9.17 -18.94
CA GLY A 185 32.69 -8.67 -18.01
C GLY A 185 32.92 -9.21 -16.60
N ASN A 186 32.38 -8.54 -15.58
CA ASN A 186 32.51 -8.98 -14.19
C ASN A 186 31.56 -10.16 -13.90
N LEU A 187 31.86 -11.33 -14.47
CA LEU A 187 31.03 -12.54 -14.33
C LEU A 187 31.18 -13.13 -12.92
N VAL A 188 30.06 -13.59 -12.37
CA VAL A 188 29.95 -14.19 -11.02
C VAL A 188 30.71 -15.53 -10.92
N TYR A 189 30.95 -16.21 -12.05
CA TYR A 189 31.67 -17.49 -12.12
C TYR A 189 32.77 -17.41 -13.18
N ASN A 190 33.88 -16.78 -12.83
CA ASN A 190 35.08 -16.80 -13.66
C ASN A 190 35.99 -17.97 -13.27
N ASP A 191 36.67 -18.55 -14.25
CA ASP A 191 37.62 -19.64 -14.01
C ASP A 191 38.70 -19.25 -13.00
N ASP A 192 39.13 -17.99 -12.99
CA ASP A 192 40.10 -17.46 -12.02
C ASP A 192 39.58 -17.55 -10.56
N LEU A 193 38.28 -17.33 -10.33
CA LEU A 193 37.65 -17.48 -9.01
C LEU A 193 37.57 -18.96 -8.60
N LEU A 194 37.24 -19.84 -9.55
CA LEU A 194 37.16 -21.29 -9.30
C LEU A 194 38.53 -21.88 -8.97
N ASN A 195 39.59 -21.43 -9.66
CA ASN A 195 40.96 -21.83 -9.36
C ASN A 195 41.40 -21.36 -7.96
N THR A 196 41.06 -20.11 -7.61
CA THR A 196 41.36 -19.55 -6.27
C THR A 196 40.62 -20.31 -5.16
N LEU A 197 39.40 -20.79 -5.42
CA LEU A 197 38.66 -21.66 -4.51
C LEU A 197 39.31 -23.03 -4.40
N GLY A 198 39.70 -23.64 -5.53
CA GLY A 198 40.40 -24.93 -5.57
C GLY A 198 41.70 -24.93 -4.76
N ASP A 199 42.54 -23.91 -4.93
CA ASP A 199 43.81 -23.75 -4.20
C ASP A 199 43.63 -23.57 -2.69
N LYS A 200 42.44 -23.17 -2.23
CA LYS A 200 42.11 -23.07 -0.79
C LYS A 200 41.62 -24.38 -0.18
N PHE A 201 41.18 -25.33 -1.01
CA PHE A 201 40.69 -26.63 -0.57
C PHE A 201 41.71 -27.77 -0.80
N SER A 202 42.82 -27.47 -1.48
CA SER A 202 43.97 -28.36 -1.61
C SER A 202 45.02 -28.08 -0.54
#